data_AF-A0A8T4VT76-F1
#
_entry.id   AF-A0A8T4VT76-F1
#
_cell.length_a   1.000
_cell.length_b   1.000
_cell.length_c   1.000
_cell.angle_alpha   90.00
_cell.angle_beta   90.00
_cell.angle_gamma   90.00
#
_symmetry.space_group_name_H-M   'P 1'
#
loop_
_entity.id
_entity.type
_entity.pdbx_description
1 polymer ?
#
loop_
_entity_poly.entity_id
_entity_poly.type
_entity_poly.pdbx_seq_one_letter_code
_entity_poly.pdbx_strand_id
1 'polypeptide(L)' 'MRVMKLDEWEGRIRGPGKGRAIRRRPTPRWKIRDSIEYIRRRDRWLEEQGILVKTGPRRYRLNPKRKQGKS' A
#
# COMPACT_ATOMS: atom_id res chain seq x y z
N MET A 1 -34.93 2.14 -28.84
CA MET A 1 -33.93 1.96 -27.75
C MET A 1 -33.89 0.49 -27.37
N ARG A 2 -32.75 -0.21 -27.50
CA ARG A 2 -32.60 -1.57 -26.96
C ARG A 2 -32.13 -1.48 -25.52
N VAL A 3 -32.96 -1.97 -24.59
CA VAL A 3 -32.57 -2.20 -23.21
C VAL A 3 -31.76 -3.50 -23.19
N MET A 4 -30.46 -3.44 -22.95
CA MET A 4 -29.64 -4.65 -22.78
C MET A 4 -30.05 -5.35 -21.48
N LYS A 5 -30.19 -6.68 -21.53
CA LYS A 5 -30.40 -7.49 -20.31
C LYS A 5 -29.15 -7.43 -19.44
N LEU A 6 -29.34 -7.40 -18.13
CA LEU A 6 -28.26 -7.26 -17.13
C LEU A 6 -27.14 -8.29 -17.36
N ASP A 7 -27.51 -9.50 -17.79
CA ASP A 7 -26.62 -10.62 -18.06
C ASP A 7 -25.64 -10.37 -19.22
N GLU A 8 -26.08 -9.64 -20.26
CA GLU A 8 -25.21 -9.25 -21.38
C GLU A 8 -24.21 -8.15 -20.96
N TRP A 9 -24.60 -7.25 -20.07
CA TRP A 9 -23.71 -6.21 -19.54
C TRP A 9 -22.64 -6.82 -18.62
N GLU A 10 -23.05 -7.73 -17.73
CA GLU A 10 -22.14 -8.47 -16.85
C GLU A 10 -21.12 -9.30 -17.65
N GLY A 11 -21.56 -10.00 -18.70
CA GLY A 11 -20.68 -10.79 -19.56
C GLY A 11 -19.62 -9.95 -20.29
N ARG A 12 -19.98 -8.72 -20.67
CA ARG A 12 -19.08 -7.79 -21.37
C ARG A 12 -18.02 -7.16 -20.47
N ILE A 13 -18.36 -6.88 -19.21
CA ILE A 13 -17.39 -6.34 -18.23
C ILE A 13 -16.50 -7.43 -17.65
N ARG A 14 -17.03 -8.64 -17.42
CA ARG A 14 -16.31 -9.68 -16.70
C ARG A 14 -15.39 -10.55 -17.57
N GLY A 15 -15.63 -10.64 -18.88
CA GLY A 15 -14.81 -11.42 -19.83
C GLY A 15 -14.64 -12.91 -19.47
N PRO A 16 -14.20 -13.77 -20.41
CA PRO A 16 -13.86 -15.15 -20.10
C PRO A 16 -12.47 -15.18 -19.42
N GLY A 17 -12.41 -14.79 -18.15
CA GLY A 17 -11.15 -14.58 -17.44
C GLY A 17 -11.28 -14.61 -15.93
N LYS A 18 -12.18 -15.42 -15.38
CA LYS A 18 -12.27 -15.64 -13.93
C LYS A 18 -10.93 -16.21 -13.42
N GLY A 19 -10.14 -15.37 -12.75
CA GLY A 19 -9.46 -15.76 -11.51
C GLY A 19 -7.98 -16.17 -11.57
N ARG A 20 -7.23 -15.92 -12.66
CA ARG A 20 -5.76 -16.04 -12.54
C ARG A 20 -5.22 -14.77 -11.89
N ALA A 21 -4.97 -14.83 -10.58
CA ALA A 21 -4.22 -13.80 -9.87
C ALA A 21 -2.95 -13.48 -10.68
N ILE A 22 -2.71 -12.20 -10.98
CA ILE A 22 -1.50 -11.77 -11.66
C ILE A 22 -0.32 -12.29 -10.85
N ARG A 23 0.37 -13.30 -11.39
CA ARG A 23 1.57 -13.85 -10.75
C ARG A 23 2.63 -12.74 -10.78
N ARG A 24 2.86 -12.10 -9.64
CA ARG A 24 3.97 -11.16 -9.49
C ARG A 24 5.26 -11.91 -9.80
N ARG A 25 6.09 -11.33 -10.67
CA ARG A 25 7.43 -11.89 -10.91
C ARG A 25 8.17 -11.95 -9.56
N PRO A 26 8.95 -13.02 -9.30
CA PRO A 26 9.75 -13.10 -8.10
C PRO A 26 10.65 -11.86 -8.02
N THR A 27 10.56 -11.13 -6.91
CA THR A 27 11.43 -9.98 -6.67
C THR A 27 12.79 -10.51 -6.23
N PRO A 28 13.90 -10.06 -6.85
CA PRO A 28 15.24 -10.46 -6.42
C PRO A 28 15.47 -10.13 -4.93
N ARG A 29 16.17 -11.02 -4.21
CA ARG A 29 16.41 -10.87 -2.76
C ARG A 29 17.09 -9.54 -2.40
N TRP A 30 18.02 -9.08 -3.24
CA TRP A 30 18.71 -7.79 -3.04
C TRP A 30 17.74 -6.62 -3.03
N LYS A 31 16.75 -6.60 -3.92
CA LYS A 31 15.76 -5.52 -4.00
C LYS A 31 14.86 -5.47 -2.76
N ILE A 32 14.57 -6.63 -2.17
CA ILE A 32 13.85 -6.72 -0.89
C ILE A 32 14.71 -6.16 0.25
N ARG A 33 16.00 -6.53 0.29
CA ARG A 33 16.96 -6.01 1.29
C ARG A 33 17.07 -4.49 1.22
N ASP A 34 17.24 -3.93 0.03
CA ASP A 34 17.35 -2.48 -0.19
C ASP A 34 16.07 -1.76 0.24
N SER A 35 14.92 -2.35 -0.05
CA SER A 35 13.62 -1.81 0.39
C SER A 35 13.49 -1.77 1.92
N ILE A 36 13.92 -2.84 2.60
CA ILE A 36 13.92 -2.90 4.07
C ILE A 36 14.88 -1.85 4.65
N GLU A 37 16.06 -1.71 4.06
CA GLU A 37 17.05 -0.73 4.51
C GLU A 37 16.54 0.70 4.32
N TYR A 38 15.95 1.01 3.17
CA TYR A 38 15.33 2.29 2.90
C TYR A 38 14.24 2.61 3.94
N ILE A 39 13.33 1.67 4.22
CA ILE A 39 12.27 1.85 5.22
C ILE A 39 12.89 2.16 6.60
N ARG A 40 13.93 1.44 7.01
CA ARG A 40 14.61 1.69 8.30
C ARG A 40 15.23 3.08 8.36
N ARG A 41 15.91 3.53 7.29
CA ARG A 41 16.50 4.87 7.22
C ARG A 41 15.43 5.96 7.28
N ARG A 42 14.35 5.80 6.50
CA ARG A 42 13.20 6.72 6.49
C ARG A 42 12.55 6.81 7.87
N ASP A 43 12.27 5.67 8.50
CA ASP A 43 11.59 5.65 9.79
C ASP A 43 12.46 6.27 10.89
N ARG A 44 13.79 6.05 10.88
CA ARG A 44 14.74 6.74 11.76
C ARG A 44 14.68 8.26 11.55
N TRP A 45 14.76 8.72 10.31
CA TRP A 45 14.68 10.15 10.01
C TRP A 45 13.35 10.76 10.50
N LEU A 46 12.23 10.08 10.28
CA LEU A 46 10.91 10.53 10.76
C LEU A 46 10.82 10.60 12.28
N GLU A 47 11.51 9.70 13.00
CA GLU A 47 11.64 9.71 14.45
C GLU A 47 12.49 10.91 14.92
N GLU A 48 13.64 11.15 14.29
CA GLU A 48 14.51 12.30 14.55
C GLU A 48 13.80 13.65 14.31
N GLN A 49 12.95 13.74 13.29
CA GLN A 49 12.12 14.92 13.03
C GLN A 49 10.94 15.06 14.01
N GLY A 50 10.76 14.11 14.92
CA GLY A 50 9.63 14.07 15.86
C GLY A 50 8.28 13.88 15.18
N ILE A 51 8.24 13.32 13.97
CA ILE A 51 7.02 13.02 13.21
C ILE A 51 6.46 11.66 13.62
N LEU A 52 7.32 10.65 13.74
CA LEU A 52 6.97 9.35 14.30
C LEU A 52 7.46 9.25 15.74
N VAL A 53 6.67 8.61 16.58
CA VAL A 53 7.01 8.27 17.96
C VAL A 53 6.98 6.75 18.09
N LYS A 54 8.07 6.18 18.59
CA LYS A 54 8.18 4.75 18.85
C LYS A 54 7.32 4.36 20.05
N THR A 55 6.43 3.39 19.87
CA THR A 55 5.51 2.90 20.92
C THR A 55 5.77 1.45 21.30
N GLY A 56 6.71 0.78 20.62
CA GLY A 56 7.14 -0.57 20.93
C GLY A 56 8.25 -1.04 19.99
N PRO A 57 8.68 -2.31 20.09
CA PRO A 57 9.83 -2.83 19.33
C PRO A 57 9.70 -2.68 17.82
N ARG A 58 8.46 -2.73 17.29
CA ARG A 58 8.15 -2.60 15.86
C ARG A 58 6.91 -1.73 15.61
N ARG A 59 6.56 -0.87 16.57
CA ARG A 59 5.34 -0.07 16.55
C ARG A 59 5.69 1.40 16.62
N TYR A 60 5.13 2.15 15.69
CA TYR A 60 5.26 3.60 15.60
C TYR A 60 3.86 4.22 15.54
N ARG A 61 3.72 5.43 16.08
CA ARG A 61 2.53 6.26 15.92
C ARG A 61 2.94 7.63 15.41
N LEU A 62 2.05 8.30 14.67
CA LEU A 62 2.24 9.70 14.32
C LEU A 62 2.16 10.56 15.57
N ASN A 63 3.08 11.52 15.69
CA ASN A 63 3.09 12.47 16.79
C ASN A 63 1.81 13.33 16.76
N PRO A 64 0.95 13.27 17.79
CA PRO A 64 -0.30 14.05 17.82
C PRO A 64 -0.05 15.56 17.85
N LYS A 65 1.09 16.03 18.39
CA LYS A 65 1.43 17.46 18.44
C LYS A 65 1.68 18.06 17.05
N ARG A 66 2.15 17.25 16.09
CA ARG A 66 2.31 17.67 14.68
C ARG A 66 1.03 17.56 13.85
N LYS A 67 -0.01 16.86 14.33
CA LYS A 67 -1.28 16.71 13.59
C LYS A 67 -2.11 18.01 13.54
N GLN A 68 -1.78 19.00 14.37
CA GLN A 68 -2.56 20.24 14.53
C GLN A 68 -2.26 21.31 13.46
N GLY A 69 -1.37 21.05 12.49
CA GLY A 69 -0.99 21.98 11.43
C GLY A 69 -1.82 21.92 10.14
N LYS A 70 -3.02 21.33 10.18
CA LYS A 70 -3.97 21.41 9.05
C LYS A 70 -5.16 22.25 9.48
N SER A 71 -5.00 23.58 9.37
CA SER A 71 -6.09 24.54 9.27
C SER A 71 -6.62 24.56 7.85
#